data_AF-A0A377W9A0-F1
#
_entry.id   AF-A0A377W9A0-F1
#
_cell.length_a   1.000
_cell.length_b   1.000
_cell.length_c   1.000
_cell.angle_alpha   90.00
_cell.angle_beta   90.00
_cell.angle_gamma   90.00
#
_symmetry.space_group_name_H-M   'P 1'
#
loop_
_entity.id
_entity.type
_entity.pdbx_description
1 polymer ?
#
loop_
_entity_poly.entity_id
_entity_poly.type
_entity_poly.pdbx_seq_one_letter_code
_entity_poly.pdbx_strand_id
1 'polypeptide(L)'
;MSQSKYRQLDVRAPRGTTLTAKSWLTEAPLRMLMNNLDPDVAENPHELVVYGGIGRAARNWECYDAIVKALKNLESDETLLVQSGKPVGVFKTHENSPRVLIANSNLVPHWPPGNTLTSWMPKGWRCTAR
;
A
#
# COMPACT_ATOMS: atom_id res chain seq x y z
N MET A 1 -0.68 -16.67 12.56
CA MET A 1 0.34 -16.70 11.49
C MET A 1 1.15 -15.41 11.58
N SER A 2 2.44 -15.49 11.92
CA SER A 2 3.30 -14.31 12.06
C SER A 2 3.57 -13.72 10.66
N GLN A 3 2.88 -12.64 10.31
CA GLN A 3 3.13 -11.94 9.04
C GLN A 3 4.46 -11.19 9.17
N SER A 4 5.53 -11.78 8.62
CA SER A 4 6.87 -11.19 8.63
C SER A 4 6.83 -9.79 8.02
N LYS A 5 7.34 -8.81 8.76
CA LYS A 5 7.52 -7.43 8.30
C LYS A 5 8.80 -7.25 7.48
N TYR A 6 9.70 -8.22 7.51
CA TYR A 6 10.98 -8.20 6.80
C TYR A 6 10.98 -9.20 5.64
N ARG A 7 11.47 -8.77 4.48
CA ARG A 7 11.75 -9.62 3.32
C ARG A 7 12.99 -9.06 2.61
N GLN A 8 14.01 -9.89 2.44
CA GLN A 8 15.24 -9.53 1.73
C GLN A 8 15.00 -9.62 0.21
N LEU A 9 14.35 -8.58 -0.32
CA LEU A 9 14.02 -8.41 -1.72
C LEU A 9 14.13 -6.92 -2.08
N ASP A 10 14.81 -6.63 -3.18
CA ASP A 10 14.83 -5.29 -3.76
C ASP A 10 13.61 -5.12 -4.67
N VAL A 11 12.74 -4.18 -4.29
CA VAL A 11 11.58 -3.81 -5.10
C VAL A 11 11.97 -2.63 -5.98
N ARG A 12 11.69 -2.68 -7.28
CA ARG A 12 11.91 -1.56 -8.19
C ARG A 12 10.72 -1.40 -9.12
N ALA A 13 10.39 -0.17 -9.46
CA ALA A 13 9.30 0.12 -10.38
C ALA A 13 9.66 -0.30 -11.82
N PRO A 14 8.76 -1.03 -12.53
CA PRO A 14 8.90 -1.29 -13.96
C PRO A 14 9.10 -0.01 -14.76
N ARG A 15 9.97 -0.06 -15.78
CA ARG A 15 10.31 1.07 -16.65
C ARG A 15 9.86 0.80 -18.09
N GLY A 16 9.76 1.86 -18.90
CA GLY A 16 9.32 1.77 -20.29
C GLY A 16 7.80 1.78 -20.47
N THR A 17 7.35 1.49 -21.69
CA THR A 17 5.95 1.61 -22.13
C THR A 17 5.14 0.32 -22.04
N THR A 18 5.79 -0.81 -21.73
CA THR A 18 5.11 -2.11 -21.54
C THR A 18 4.32 -2.11 -20.23
N LEU A 19 3.05 -2.46 -20.30
CA LEU A 19 2.15 -2.53 -19.15
C LEU A 19 2.26 -3.88 -18.42
N THR A 20 2.18 -3.85 -17.08
CA THR A 20 2.04 -5.04 -16.24
C THR A 20 0.58 -5.22 -15.79
N ALA A 21 -0.14 -4.12 -15.58
CA ALA A 21 -1.56 -4.06 -15.30
C ALA A 21 -2.38 -3.87 -16.58
N LYS A 22 -3.71 -3.89 -16.46
CA LYS A 22 -4.65 -3.80 -17.59
C LYS A 22 -4.73 -2.42 -18.26
N SER A 23 -4.33 -1.36 -17.56
CA SER A 23 -4.38 0.02 -18.07
C SER A 23 -3.31 0.90 -17.43
N TRP A 24 -3.01 2.05 -18.02
CA TRP A 24 -2.13 3.05 -17.40
C TRP A 24 -2.66 3.58 -16.07
N LEU A 25 -3.98 3.64 -15.90
CA LEU A 25 -4.60 4.11 -14.66
C LEU A 25 -4.39 3.14 -13.48
N THR A 26 -4.17 1.86 -13.76
CA THR A 26 -3.85 0.84 -12.75
C THR A 26 -2.35 0.54 -12.67
N GLU A 27 -1.61 0.73 -13.77
CA GLU A 27 -0.16 0.64 -13.82
C GLU A 27 0.53 1.77 -13.04
N ALA A 28 0.01 3.00 -13.15
CA ALA A 28 0.58 4.16 -12.45
C ALA A 28 0.65 3.96 -10.93
N PRO A 29 -0.45 3.64 -10.21
CA PRO A 29 -0.38 3.38 -8.77
C PRO A 29 0.48 2.15 -8.44
N LEU A 30 0.55 1.14 -9.31
CA LEU A 30 1.42 -0.02 -9.12
C LEU A 30 2.91 0.40 -9.15
N ARG A 31 3.31 1.17 -10.15
CA ARG A 31 4.69 1.67 -10.26
C ARG A 31 5.04 2.62 -9.14
N MET A 32 4.13 3.50 -8.74
CA MET A 32 4.34 4.42 -7.62
C MET A 32 4.50 3.67 -6.30
N LEU A 33 3.71 2.62 -6.05
CA LEU A 33 3.88 1.76 -4.89
C LEU A 33 5.26 1.09 -4.87
N MET A 34 5.70 0.54 -6.00
CA MET A 34 7.02 -0.08 -6.13
C MET A 34 8.16 0.94 -6.00
N ASN A 35 7.97 2.16 -6.51
CA ASN A 35 8.94 3.23 -6.41
C ASN A 35 9.14 3.72 -4.96
N ASN A 36 8.07 3.75 -4.16
CA ASN A 36 8.18 4.04 -2.73
C ASN A 36 9.02 3.01 -1.97
N LEU A 37 9.31 1.84 -2.56
CA LEU A 37 10.13 0.78 -1.95
C LEU A 37 11.44 0.56 -2.72
N ASP A 38 11.80 1.44 -3.65
CA ASP A 38 13.08 1.37 -4.35
C ASP A 38 14.22 1.62 -3.34
N PRO A 39 15.29 0.78 -3.31
CA PRO A 39 16.44 0.98 -2.44
C PRO A 39 17.10 2.36 -2.58
N ASP A 40 16.97 3.01 -3.74
CA ASP A 40 17.51 4.34 -3.98
C ASP A 40 16.58 5.47 -3.47
N VAL A 41 15.36 5.13 -3.02
CA VAL A 41 14.32 6.07 -2.60
C VAL A 41 13.94 5.90 -1.12
N ALA A 42 13.81 4.66 -0.65
CA ALA A 42 13.30 4.32 0.67
C ALA A 42 14.41 4.24 1.74
N GLU A 43 14.14 4.70 2.95
CA GLU A 43 15.06 4.60 4.09
C GLU A 43 15.33 3.14 4.51
N ASN A 44 14.30 2.27 4.52
CA ASN A 44 14.45 0.84 4.82
C ASN A 44 13.38 0.00 4.08
N PRO A 45 13.61 -0.31 2.79
CA PRO A 45 12.60 -0.94 1.92
C PRO A 45 12.25 -2.38 2.34
N HIS A 46 13.18 -3.14 2.92
CA HIS A 46 12.94 -4.53 3.33
C HIS A 46 11.93 -4.64 4.48
N GLU A 47 11.77 -3.57 5.27
CA GLU A 47 10.72 -3.44 6.29
C GLU A 47 9.48 -2.66 5.83
N LEU A 48 9.41 -2.37 4.53
CA LEU A 48 8.41 -1.53 3.86
C LEU A 48 8.45 -0.06 4.28
N VAL A 49 9.51 0.40 4.95
CA VAL A 49 9.63 1.77 5.47
C VAL A 49 10.16 2.69 4.37
N VAL A 50 9.40 3.75 4.07
CA VAL A 50 9.74 4.73 3.03
C VAL A 50 10.53 5.88 3.63
N TYR A 51 9.95 6.63 4.57
CA TYR A 51 10.61 7.73 5.28
C TYR A 51 9.87 8.12 6.55
N GLY A 52 10.54 8.88 7.43
CA GLY A 52 9.91 9.46 8.63
C GLY A 52 9.69 8.43 9.75
N GLY A 53 10.69 7.58 9.98
CA GLY A 53 10.72 6.60 11.07
C GLY A 53 9.93 5.33 10.76
N ILE A 54 8.61 5.35 10.99
CA ILE A 54 7.73 4.17 10.81
C ILE A 54 6.75 4.34 9.64
N GLY A 55 6.95 5.33 8.77
CA GLY A 55 6.16 5.55 7.57
C GLY A 55 6.38 4.43 6.55
N ARG A 56 5.34 3.64 6.22
CA ARG A 56 5.47 2.43 5.39
C ARG A 56 4.62 2.44 4.12
N ALA A 57 5.05 1.79 3.05
CA ALA A 57 4.25 1.71 1.82
C ALA A 57 3.03 0.77 1.96
N ALA A 58 3.18 -0.31 2.75
CA ALA A 58 2.12 -1.27 3.04
C ALA A 58 2.22 -1.75 4.49
N ARG A 59 1.15 -2.36 5.01
CA ARG A 59 1.09 -2.81 6.42
C ARG A 59 2.11 -3.89 6.74
N ASN A 60 2.28 -4.82 5.82
CA ASN A 60 3.21 -5.95 5.84
C ASN A 60 3.32 -6.51 4.42
N TRP A 61 4.21 -7.46 4.22
CA TRP A 61 4.49 -8.01 2.89
C TRP A 61 3.31 -8.76 2.27
N GLU A 62 2.47 -9.43 3.07
CA GLU A 62 1.25 -10.05 2.56
C GLU A 62 0.28 -9.00 2.01
N CYS A 63 0.11 -7.87 2.70
CA CYS A 63 -0.69 -6.76 2.21
C CYS A 63 -0.09 -6.13 0.95
N TYR A 64 1.24 -5.99 0.89
CA TYR A 64 1.93 -5.51 -0.31
C TYR A 64 1.65 -6.41 -1.52
N ASP A 65 1.88 -7.73 -1.37
CA ASP A 65 1.66 -8.71 -2.43
C ASP A 65 0.19 -8.71 -2.88
N ALA A 66 -0.74 -8.60 -1.93
CA ALA A 66 -2.17 -8.50 -2.22
C ALA A 66 -2.55 -7.20 -2.96
N ILE A 67 -1.94 -6.05 -2.62
CA ILE A 67 -2.16 -4.79 -3.35
C ILE A 67 -1.64 -4.92 -4.79
N VAL A 68 -0.41 -5.44 -4.95
CA VAL A 68 0.19 -5.66 -6.28
C VAL A 68 -0.69 -6.58 -7.12
N LYS A 69 -1.17 -7.69 -6.55
CA LYS A 69 -2.08 -8.62 -7.22
C LYS A 69 -3.40 -7.95 -7.59
N ALA A 70 -3.98 -7.15 -6.69
CA ALA A 70 -5.23 -6.45 -6.96
C ALA A 70 -5.06 -5.45 -8.10
N LEU A 71 -4.03 -4.60 -8.07
CA LEU A 71 -3.78 -3.58 -9.12
C LEU A 71 -3.55 -4.19 -10.50
N LYS A 72 -2.87 -5.35 -10.59
CA LYS A 72 -2.67 -6.05 -11.87
C LYS A 72 -3.98 -6.58 -12.46
N ASN A 73 -4.93 -6.96 -11.62
CA ASN A 73 -6.19 -7.57 -12.05
C ASN A 73 -7.38 -6.60 -12.10
N LEU A 74 -7.24 -5.40 -11.55
CA LEU A 74 -8.31 -4.41 -11.42
C LEU A 74 -8.83 -3.96 -12.79
N GLU A 75 -10.14 -4.00 -12.98
CA GLU A 75 -10.78 -3.56 -14.20
C GLU A 75 -10.95 -2.04 -14.29
N SER A 76 -11.20 -1.56 -15.51
CA SER A 76 -11.39 -0.14 -15.81
C SER A 76 -12.63 0.49 -15.17
N ASP A 77 -13.54 -0.29 -14.61
CA ASP A 77 -14.74 0.15 -13.89
C ASP A 77 -14.74 -0.31 -12.42
N GLU A 78 -13.58 -0.70 -11.87
CA GLU A 78 -13.42 -1.11 -10.49
C GLU A 78 -12.50 -0.20 -9.67
N THR A 79 -12.79 -0.07 -8.37
CA THR A 79 -11.99 0.70 -7.41
C THR A 79 -11.50 -0.18 -6.27
N LEU A 80 -10.19 -0.18 -6.04
CA LEU A 80 -9.53 -0.83 -4.90
C LEU A 80 -9.58 0.07 -3.66
N LEU A 81 -10.04 -0.47 -2.53
CA LEU A 81 -9.98 0.19 -1.23
C LEU A 81 -8.75 -0.29 -0.45
N VAL A 82 -7.91 0.66 -0.04
CA VAL A 82 -6.73 0.40 0.82
C VAL A 82 -6.93 1.10 2.15
N GLN A 83 -7.07 0.32 3.23
CA GLN A 83 -7.25 0.81 4.58
C GLN A 83 -5.95 0.60 5.37
N SER A 84 -5.30 1.69 5.79
CA SER A 84 -4.04 1.66 6.54
C SER A 84 -3.05 0.62 5.98
N GLY A 85 -2.73 0.75 4.68
CA GLY A 85 -1.81 -0.11 3.96
C GLY A 85 -2.24 -1.58 3.77
N LYS A 86 -3.52 -1.92 3.96
CA LYS A 86 -4.11 -3.24 3.68
C LYS A 86 -5.18 -3.12 2.58
N PRO A 87 -5.16 -3.96 1.54
CA PRO A 87 -6.25 -4.01 0.56
C PRO A 87 -7.45 -4.69 1.22
N VAL A 88 -8.58 -3.99 1.32
CA VAL A 88 -9.77 -4.49 2.04
C VAL A 88 -10.90 -4.93 1.12
N GLY A 89 -10.93 -4.47 -0.14
CA GLY A 89 -11.93 -4.88 -1.10
C GLY A 89 -11.81 -4.16 -2.43
N VAL A 90 -12.44 -4.73 -3.45
CA VAL A 90 -12.61 -4.14 -4.77
C VAL A 90 -14.11 -4.01 -5.01
N PHE A 91 -14.54 -2.85 -5.48
CA PHE A 91 -15.94 -2.57 -5.75
C PHE A 91 -16.10 -2.05 -7.17
N LYS A 92 -17.20 -2.46 -7.80
CA LYS A 92 -17.60 -1.92 -9.09
C LYS A 92 -18.05 -0.46 -8.93
N THR A 93 -17.49 0.41 -9.74
CA THR A 93 -17.78 1.84 -9.83
C THR A 93 -18.06 2.19 -11.30
N HIS A 94 -17.23 3.01 -11.94
CA HIS A 94 -17.33 3.40 -13.34
C HIS A 94 -15.97 3.91 -13.82
N GLU A 95 -15.76 4.07 -15.14
CA GLU A 95 -14.45 4.41 -15.71
C GLU A 95 -13.84 5.72 -15.18
N ASN A 96 -14.68 6.74 -14.98
CA ASN A 96 -14.24 8.04 -14.45
C ASN A 96 -13.99 8.06 -12.93
N SER A 97 -14.18 6.94 -12.22
CA SER A 97 -13.90 6.86 -10.78
C SER A 97 -12.39 6.69 -10.53
N PRO A 98 -11.89 7.09 -9.35
CA PRO A 98 -10.55 6.74 -8.92
C PRO A 98 -10.34 5.22 -8.91
N ARG A 99 -9.17 4.75 -9.36
CA ARG A 99 -8.82 3.31 -9.32
C ARG A 99 -8.48 2.83 -7.92
N VAL A 100 -7.96 3.70 -7.07
CA VAL A 100 -7.55 3.37 -5.71
C VAL A 100 -8.04 4.45 -4.77
N LEU A 101 -8.72 4.06 -3.70
CA LEU A 101 -9.07 4.93 -2.58
C LEU A 101 -8.29 4.48 -1.35
N ILE A 102 -7.59 5.43 -0.73
CA ILE A 102 -6.67 5.16 0.38
C ILE A 102 -7.15 5.90 1.62
N ALA A 103 -7.40 5.16 2.69
CA ALA A 103 -7.72 5.69 4.02
C ALA A 103 -6.68 5.21 5.03
N ASN A 104 -5.64 6.02 5.21
CA ASN A 104 -4.53 5.69 6.09
C ASN A 104 -4.62 6.50 7.37
N SER A 105 -4.42 5.82 8.50
CA SER A 105 -4.18 6.51 9.77
C SER A 105 -5.33 7.39 10.31
N ASN A 106 -6.54 7.25 9.78
CA ASN A 106 -7.69 7.95 10.36
C ASN A 106 -8.06 7.36 11.73
N LEU A 107 -8.29 8.22 12.71
CA LEU A 107 -8.75 7.89 14.06
C LEU A 107 -9.91 8.80 14.43
N VAL A 108 -10.86 8.26 15.20
CA VAL A 108 -11.94 9.07 15.78
C VAL A 108 -11.33 10.08 16.77
N PRO A 109 -11.68 11.38 16.73
CA PRO A 109 -11.00 12.43 17.50
C PRO A 109 -10.92 12.19 19.02
N HIS A 110 -11.86 11.44 19.58
CA HIS A 110 -11.85 11.06 21.00
C HIS A 110 -10.61 10.22 21.38
N TRP A 111 -10.01 9.50 20.43
CA TRP A 111 -8.87 8.62 20.68
C TRP A 111 -7.55 9.37 20.51
N PRO A 112 -6.73 9.50 21.56
CA PRO A 112 -5.47 10.24 21.48
C PRO A 112 -4.47 9.48 20.59
N PRO A 113 -3.90 10.11 19.55
CA PRO A 113 -3.02 9.44 18.61
C PRO A 113 -1.85 8.74 19.32
N GLY A 114 -1.12 9.43 20.21
CA GLY A 114 0.08 8.86 20.84
C GLY A 114 -0.12 7.44 21.42
N ASN A 115 -1.16 7.25 22.23
CA ASN A 115 -1.39 5.99 22.95
C ASN A 115 -2.19 4.95 22.13
N THR A 116 -3.11 5.41 21.28
CA THR A 116 -3.89 4.51 20.42
C THR A 116 -3.01 3.91 19.31
N LEU A 117 -2.05 4.67 18.80
CA LEU A 117 -1.16 4.20 17.74
C LEU A 117 -0.20 3.12 18.21
N THR A 118 0.47 3.37 19.33
CA THR A 118 1.42 2.44 19.92
C THR A 118 0.77 1.11 20.31
N SER A 119 -0.50 1.12 20.72
CA SER A 119 -1.21 -0.12 21.09
C SER A 119 -1.79 -0.91 19.91
N TRP A 120 -2.12 -0.27 18.79
CA TRP A 120 -2.79 -0.93 17.64
C TRP A 120 -1.82 -1.40 16.55
N MET A 121 -0.64 -0.79 16.44
CA MET A 121 0.39 -1.21 15.49
C MET A 121 0.94 -2.63 15.79
N PRO A 122 1.21 -3.04 17.04
CA PRO A 122 1.60 -4.42 17.36
C PRO A 122 0.50 -5.45 17.03
N LYS A 123 -0.77 -5.05 17.13
CA LYS A 123 -1.93 -5.89 16.79
C LYS A 123 -2.16 -6.03 15.28
N GLY A 124 -1.40 -5.31 14.44
CA GLY A 124 -1.55 -5.33 12.99
C GLY A 124 -2.82 -4.62 12.48
N TRP A 125 -3.42 -3.74 13.29
CA TRP A 125 -4.66 -3.04 12.93
C TRP A 125 -4.41 -1.71 12.22
N ARG A 126 -3.17 -1.22 12.23
CA ARG A 126 -2.81 0.08 11.66
C ARG A 126 -1.44 0.08 10.99
N CYS A 127 -1.29 0.99 10.04
CA CYS A 127 -0.05 1.34 9.38
C CYS A 127 -0.04 2.86 9.17
N THR A 128 1.08 3.50 9.49
CA THR A 128 1.38 4.88 9.08
C THR A 128 1.82 4.84 7.64
N ALA A 129 0.86 4.74 6.71
CA ALA A 129 1.17 4.57 5.31
C ALA A 129 1.37 5.92 4.57
N ARG A 130 2.47 6.00 3.82
CA ARG A 130 2.93 7.18 3.05
C ARG A 130 2.85 6.88 1.56
#